data_AF-A0A2N2LPR4-F1
#
_entry.id   AF-A0A2N2LPR4-F1
#
_cell.length_a   1.000
_cell.length_b   1.000
_cell.length_c   1.000
_cell.angle_alpha   90.00
_cell.angle_beta   90.00
_cell.angle_gamma   90.00
#
_symmetry.space_group_name_H-M   'P 1'
#
loop_
_entity.id
_entity.type
_entity.pdbx_description
1 polymer ?
#
loop_
_entity_poly.entity_id
_entity_poly.type
_entity_poly.pdbx_seq_one_letter_code
_entity_poly.pdbx_strand_id
1 'polypeptide(L)'
;MAHMISKPVQKTKNVSDVKEISKGGMAQLEWLFQRWGTATPCDNADTALCTKVQDCRVNAVYPYPPPGMVCITIIDDANTEPCDEAHFYANLYGSGFIQTPSVANPSIMNIKSCRLSGASGQNCYHVKRGAQFLSDKQFPAVYTPLIFSLSGLSDNHLDCTDGTVTSNATVSASTAILNGMLKDNAGNFISNYEFEGGEIIFRVPHRVKLFCRNNPADHNRRWLYMEATDMASDCTAHEPVQPLIPVNSFDIVAQNQGVVVTMKVRGPNGNTIKSQRHFAR
;
A
#
# COMPACT_ATOMS: atom_id res chain seq x y z
N MET A 1 28.68 -46.49 4.77
CA MET A 1 28.01 -46.23 6.06
C MET A 1 27.00 -45.12 5.87
N ALA A 2 25.74 -45.49 5.60
CA ALA A 2 24.65 -44.53 5.47
C ALA A 2 24.16 -44.18 6.88
N HIS A 3 24.27 -42.91 7.27
CA HIS A 3 23.69 -42.44 8.52
C HIS A 3 22.17 -42.50 8.42
N MET A 4 21.62 -43.39 9.23
CA MET A 4 20.20 -43.56 9.49
C MET A 4 19.70 -42.28 10.19
N ILE A 5 19.22 -41.31 9.42
CA ILE A 5 18.50 -40.16 9.99
C ILE A 5 17.24 -40.73 10.62
N SER A 6 17.14 -40.68 11.95
CA SER A 6 16.05 -41.28 12.69
C SER A 6 14.71 -40.62 12.29
N LYS A 7 13.66 -41.43 12.12
CA LYS A 7 12.27 -40.97 11.83
C LYS A 7 11.78 -39.78 12.69
N PRO A 8 12.18 -39.63 13.97
CA PRO A 8 11.85 -38.45 14.77
C PRO A 8 12.44 -37.16 14.19
N VAL A 9 13.70 -37.15 13.75
CA VAL A 9 14.38 -35.96 13.21
C VAL A 9 13.71 -35.48 11.91
N GLN A 10 13.29 -36.40 11.05
CA GLN A 10 12.53 -36.07 9.83
C GLN A 10 11.16 -35.47 10.15
N LYS A 11 10.44 -36.00 11.14
CA LYS A 11 9.16 -35.42 11.58
C LYS A 11 9.32 -34.02 12.16
N THR A 12 10.34 -33.80 13.00
CA THR A 12 10.61 -32.49 13.61
C THR A 12 11.00 -31.45 12.55
N LYS A 13 11.85 -31.82 11.58
CA LYS A 13 12.21 -30.97 10.44
C LYS A 13 10.98 -30.57 9.63
N ASN A 14 10.13 -31.54 9.26
CA ASN A 14 8.95 -31.27 8.45
C ASN A 14 7.93 -30.34 9.12
N VAL A 15 7.85 -30.35 10.46
CA VAL A 15 7.00 -29.40 11.21
C VAL A 15 7.66 -28.03 11.28
N SER A 16 8.99 -27.96 11.43
CA SER A 16 9.74 -26.70 11.41
C SER A 16 9.59 -25.98 10.08
N ASP A 17 9.75 -26.70 8.96
CA ASP A 17 9.68 -26.13 7.62
C ASP A 17 8.31 -25.47 7.35
N VAL A 18 7.20 -26.15 7.71
CA VAL A 18 5.85 -25.59 7.52
C VAL A 18 5.64 -24.37 8.43
N LYS A 19 6.20 -24.38 9.66
CA LYS A 19 6.12 -23.24 10.58
C LYS A 19 6.86 -22.02 10.02
N GLU A 20 8.05 -22.21 9.48
CA GLU A 20 8.86 -21.14 8.88
C GLU A 20 8.15 -20.53 7.68
N ILE A 21 7.61 -21.37 6.78
CA ILE A 21 6.82 -20.89 5.64
C ILE A 21 5.61 -20.10 6.13
N SER A 22 4.85 -20.64 7.11
CA SER A 22 3.68 -19.94 7.66
C SER A 22 4.05 -18.60 8.31
N LYS A 23 5.18 -18.51 9.01
CA LYS A 23 5.66 -17.24 9.59
C LYS A 23 6.04 -16.25 8.49
N GLY A 24 6.71 -16.70 7.44
CA GLY A 24 7.06 -15.87 6.28
C GLY A 24 5.84 -15.26 5.61
N GLY A 25 4.80 -16.05 5.32
CA GLY A 25 3.57 -15.52 4.71
C GLY A 25 2.80 -14.58 5.64
N MET A 26 2.74 -14.88 6.94
CA MET A 26 2.14 -13.96 7.93
C MET A 26 2.91 -12.64 8.02
N ALA A 27 4.24 -12.65 7.87
CA ALA A 27 5.04 -11.43 7.85
C ALA A 27 4.80 -10.60 6.58
N GLN A 28 4.62 -11.24 5.42
CA GLN A 28 4.25 -10.54 4.19
C GLN A 28 2.87 -9.87 4.30
N LEU A 29 1.88 -10.58 4.86
CA LEU A 29 0.56 -10.00 5.12
C LEU A 29 0.60 -8.88 6.14
N GLU A 30 1.39 -9.02 7.21
CA GLU A 30 1.62 -7.94 8.17
C GLU A 30 2.17 -6.69 7.48
N TRP A 31 3.16 -6.84 6.60
CA TRP A 31 3.73 -5.72 5.85
C TRP A 31 2.69 -5.00 4.97
N LEU A 32 1.78 -5.76 4.34
CA LEU A 32 0.68 -5.22 3.53
C LEU A 32 -0.39 -4.54 4.40
N PHE A 33 -0.87 -5.22 5.44
CA PHE A 33 -1.92 -4.69 6.30
C PHE A 33 -1.44 -3.54 7.18
N GLN A 34 -0.14 -3.39 7.45
CA GLN A 34 0.46 -2.16 8.01
C GLN A 34 0.39 -0.96 7.07
N ARG A 35 0.15 -1.17 5.76
CA ARG A 35 0.00 -0.11 4.73
C ARG A 35 -1.42 0.13 4.25
N TRP A 36 -2.34 -0.81 4.51
CA TRP A 36 -3.78 -0.66 4.28
C TRP A 36 -4.35 0.72 4.71
N GLY A 37 -4.86 1.50 3.77
CA GLY A 37 -5.43 2.82 4.04
C GLY A 37 -4.43 3.92 4.39
N THR A 38 -3.14 3.59 4.47
CA THR A 38 -2.09 4.60 4.66
C THR A 38 -2.00 5.44 3.40
N ALA A 39 -2.04 6.76 3.57
CA ALA A 39 -2.04 7.74 2.48
C ALA A 39 -3.22 7.64 1.50
N THR A 40 -4.31 6.97 1.89
CA THR A 40 -5.51 6.87 1.08
C THR A 40 -6.43 8.05 1.39
N PRO A 41 -6.75 8.92 0.42
CA PRO A 41 -7.78 9.95 0.59
C PRO A 41 -9.16 9.29 0.75
N CYS A 42 -10.07 9.95 1.47
CA CYS A 42 -11.42 9.47 1.68
C CYS A 42 -12.42 10.40 1.00
N ASP A 43 -13.33 9.84 0.21
CA ASP A 43 -14.49 10.55 -0.32
C ASP A 43 -15.76 10.11 0.39
N ASN A 44 -16.01 10.74 1.54
CA ASN A 44 -17.22 10.53 2.31
C ASN A 44 -17.70 11.84 2.90
N ALA A 45 -18.99 12.13 2.73
CA ALA A 45 -19.62 13.28 3.34
C ALA A 45 -19.62 13.16 4.89
N ASP A 46 -19.73 11.94 5.42
CA ASP A 46 -19.55 11.68 6.85
C ASP A 46 -18.09 11.29 7.14
N THR A 47 -17.32 12.27 7.59
CA THR A 47 -15.90 12.09 7.93
C THR A 47 -15.66 11.04 9.01
N ALA A 48 -16.65 10.70 9.85
CA ALA A 48 -16.53 9.64 10.86
C ALA A 48 -16.52 8.24 10.24
N LEU A 49 -16.97 8.09 8.99
CA LEU A 49 -16.91 6.83 8.24
C LEU A 49 -15.55 6.63 7.55
N CYS A 50 -14.77 7.70 7.34
CA CYS A 50 -13.47 7.61 6.67
C CYS A 50 -12.46 6.70 7.40
N THR A 51 -12.60 6.56 8.71
CA THR A 51 -11.73 5.73 9.57
C THR A 51 -12.37 4.41 9.99
N LYS A 52 -13.54 4.06 9.45
CA LYS A 52 -14.21 2.79 9.73
C LYS A 52 -14.00 1.81 8.58
N VAL A 53 -13.88 0.54 8.93
CA VAL A 53 -13.81 -0.53 7.95
C VAL A 53 -15.18 -0.63 7.26
N GLN A 54 -15.17 -0.56 5.94
CA GLN A 54 -16.35 -0.62 5.08
C GLN A 54 -15.99 -1.18 3.70
N ASP A 55 -16.98 -1.57 2.91
CA ASP A 55 -16.75 -2.04 1.54
C ASP A 55 -16.10 -0.91 0.71
N CYS A 56 -15.05 -1.24 -0.05
CA CYS A 56 -14.43 -0.27 -0.96
C CYS A 56 -15.30 0.05 -2.17
N ARG A 57 -16.31 -0.78 -2.48
CA ARG A 57 -17.13 -0.61 -3.67
C ARG A 57 -18.26 0.37 -3.44
N VAL A 58 -18.52 1.17 -4.46
CA VAL A 58 -19.73 1.97 -4.61
C VAL A 58 -20.36 1.58 -5.94
N ASN A 59 -21.61 1.12 -5.92
CA ASN A 59 -22.31 0.63 -7.11
C ASN A 59 -21.52 -0.44 -7.89
N ALA A 60 -20.92 -1.40 -7.17
CA ALA A 60 -20.09 -2.49 -7.69
C ALA A 60 -18.78 -2.07 -8.41
N VAL A 61 -18.39 -0.79 -8.32
CA VAL A 61 -17.12 -0.28 -8.85
C VAL A 61 -16.19 0.09 -7.69
N TYR A 62 -14.88 0.03 -7.91
CA TYR A 62 -13.85 0.49 -6.98
C TYR A 62 -13.45 1.94 -7.32
N PRO A 63 -14.11 2.97 -6.75
CA PRO A 63 -13.78 4.37 -7.05
C PRO A 63 -12.42 4.76 -6.48
N TYR A 64 -11.84 5.81 -7.04
CA TYR A 64 -10.71 6.50 -6.44
C TYR A 64 -10.95 8.01 -6.42
N PRO A 65 -10.86 8.67 -5.26
CA PRO A 65 -10.65 8.12 -3.91
C PRO A 65 -11.77 7.15 -3.45
N PRO A 66 -11.47 6.19 -2.55
CA PRO A 66 -12.47 5.28 -2.00
C PRO A 66 -13.40 5.96 -0.96
N PRO A 67 -14.54 5.33 -0.62
CA PRO A 67 -15.48 5.87 0.38
C PRO A 67 -14.90 5.94 1.80
N GLY A 68 -13.77 5.27 2.07
CA GLY A 68 -13.06 5.33 3.35
C GLY A 68 -11.61 4.96 3.20
N MET A 69 -10.77 5.49 4.10
CA MET A 69 -9.32 5.25 4.05
C MET A 69 -9.02 3.77 4.28
N VAL A 70 -9.68 3.15 5.26
CA VAL A 70 -9.50 1.74 5.64
C VAL A 70 -10.61 0.84 5.08
N CYS A 71 -11.04 1.08 3.84
CA CYS A 71 -12.01 0.20 3.19
C CYS A 71 -11.39 -1.15 2.80
N ILE A 72 -12.20 -2.21 2.80
CA ILE A 72 -11.84 -3.52 2.24
C ILE A 72 -13.10 -4.21 1.70
N THR A 73 -13.00 -4.75 0.50
CA THR A 73 -14.01 -5.61 -0.10
C THR A 73 -13.55 -7.04 -0.02
N ILE A 74 -14.37 -7.91 0.54
CA ILE A 74 -14.13 -9.35 0.62
C ILE A 74 -15.15 -10.01 -0.30
N ILE A 75 -14.67 -10.83 -1.23
CA ILE A 75 -15.49 -11.56 -2.20
C ILE A 75 -15.37 -13.04 -1.87
N ASP A 76 -16.45 -13.57 -1.31
CA ASP A 76 -16.62 -14.99 -1.06
C ASP A 76 -17.16 -15.61 -2.36
N ASP A 77 -16.27 -16.07 -3.25
CA ASP A 77 -16.69 -16.89 -4.38
C ASP A 77 -16.74 -18.35 -3.93
N ALA A 78 -17.97 -18.86 -3.71
CA ALA A 78 -18.24 -20.24 -3.35
C ALA A 78 -17.64 -21.27 -4.35
N ASN A 79 -17.29 -20.88 -5.57
CA ASN A 79 -16.62 -21.73 -6.55
C ASN A 79 -15.09 -21.76 -6.39
N THR A 80 -14.53 -20.84 -5.59
CA THR A 80 -13.09 -20.75 -5.25
C THR A 80 -12.78 -21.25 -3.84
N GLU A 81 -13.79 -21.83 -3.16
CA GLU A 81 -13.66 -22.56 -1.91
C GLU A 81 -12.38 -23.42 -1.91
N PRO A 82 -11.47 -23.21 -0.95
CA PRO A 82 -11.59 -22.48 0.31
C PRO A 82 -10.73 -21.19 0.34
N CYS A 83 -10.84 -20.32 -0.66
CA CYS A 83 -10.08 -19.05 -0.68
C CYS A 83 -10.94 -17.83 -1.00
N ASP A 84 -10.88 -16.83 -0.13
CA ASP A 84 -11.48 -15.52 -0.38
C ASP A 84 -10.60 -14.67 -1.30
N GLU A 85 -11.23 -13.69 -1.95
CA GLU A 85 -10.56 -12.60 -2.64
C GLU A 85 -10.78 -11.29 -1.87
N ALA A 86 -9.71 -10.53 -1.64
CA ALA A 86 -9.79 -9.26 -0.92
C ALA A 86 -9.21 -8.10 -1.73
N HIS A 87 -9.91 -6.98 -1.77
CA HIS A 87 -9.49 -5.73 -2.39
C HIS A 87 -9.45 -4.60 -1.38
N PHE A 88 -8.35 -3.86 -1.33
CA PHE A 88 -8.20 -2.69 -0.46
C PHE A 88 -7.16 -1.72 -1.03
N TYR A 89 -7.12 -0.50 -0.50
CA TYR A 89 -6.12 0.49 -0.91
C TYR A 89 -4.95 0.49 0.07
N ALA A 90 -3.72 0.54 -0.42
CA ALA A 90 -2.54 0.60 0.44
C ALA A 90 -1.40 1.36 -0.26
N ASN A 91 -0.64 2.14 0.51
CA ASN A 91 0.60 2.72 0.01
C ASN A 91 1.75 1.72 0.15
N LEU A 92 2.18 1.13 -0.97
CA LEU A 92 3.26 0.13 -1.01
C LEU A 92 4.67 0.73 -1.06
N TYR A 93 4.76 2.05 -1.14
CA TYR A 93 5.97 2.81 -1.46
C TYR A 93 6.26 3.86 -0.38
N GLY A 94 7.02 4.89 -0.76
CA GLY A 94 7.54 5.87 0.15
C GLY A 94 6.60 7.03 0.50
N SER A 95 7.02 7.73 1.55
CA SER A 95 6.52 9.01 1.98
C SER A 95 7.68 9.97 2.22
N GLY A 96 7.40 11.24 2.48
CA GLY A 96 8.42 12.17 2.92
C GLY A 96 7.84 13.40 3.58
N PHE A 97 8.71 14.14 4.26
CA PHE A 97 8.35 15.34 4.99
C PHE A 97 9.12 16.52 4.40
N ILE A 98 8.39 17.49 3.86
CA ILE A 98 8.95 18.74 3.35
C ILE A 98 9.39 19.60 4.53
N GLN A 99 10.63 20.08 4.43
CA GLN A 99 11.25 20.95 5.41
C GLN A 99 11.45 22.34 4.82
N THR A 100 12.25 23.17 5.49
CA THR A 100 12.55 24.51 5.01
C THR A 100 13.29 24.49 3.68
N PRO A 101 13.16 25.56 2.87
CA PRO A 101 13.99 25.76 1.68
C PRO A 101 15.49 25.62 2.00
N SER A 102 16.27 25.22 1.01
CA SER A 102 17.72 25.23 1.12
C SER A 102 18.23 26.66 1.26
N VAL A 103 19.08 26.92 2.25
CA VAL A 103 19.68 28.25 2.48
C VAL A 103 20.47 28.72 1.25
N ALA A 104 21.07 27.78 0.51
CA ALA A 104 21.86 28.08 -0.68
C ALA A 104 21.00 28.37 -1.93
N ASN A 105 19.77 27.84 -1.98
CA ASN A 105 18.87 28.01 -3.13
C ASN A 105 17.40 27.86 -2.71
N PRO A 106 16.62 28.95 -2.65
CA PRO A 106 15.20 28.92 -2.30
C PRO A 106 14.32 28.12 -3.27
N SER A 107 14.76 27.85 -4.50
CA SER A 107 14.05 27.00 -5.46
C SER A 107 14.17 25.50 -5.16
N ILE A 108 14.86 25.13 -4.07
CA ILE A 108 15.07 23.76 -3.62
C ILE A 108 14.56 23.64 -2.19
N MET A 109 13.78 22.59 -1.92
CA MET A 109 13.29 22.23 -0.59
C MET A 109 14.13 21.10 0.00
N ASN A 110 14.45 21.20 1.28
CA ASN A 110 14.96 20.06 2.04
C ASN A 110 13.81 19.08 2.29
N ILE A 111 14.10 17.78 2.23
CA ILE A 111 13.09 16.74 2.47
C ILE A 111 13.70 15.59 3.28
N LYS A 112 12.92 15.06 4.22
CA LYS A 112 13.16 13.71 4.75
C LYS A 112 12.43 12.72 3.86
N SER A 113 13.16 12.09 2.95
CA SER A 113 12.65 11.05 2.06
C SER A 113 12.66 9.69 2.78
N CYS A 114 11.50 9.04 2.81
CA CYS A 114 11.31 7.66 3.25
C CYS A 114 10.93 6.82 2.03
N ARG A 115 11.91 6.46 1.19
CA ARG A 115 11.75 5.68 -0.05
C ARG A 115 10.97 6.38 -1.17
N LEU A 116 11.08 7.70 -1.27
CA LEU A 116 10.56 8.43 -2.43
C LEU A 116 11.37 8.09 -3.69
N SER A 117 10.74 8.21 -4.84
CA SER A 117 11.34 8.01 -6.16
C SER A 117 10.91 9.12 -7.11
N GLY A 118 11.88 9.77 -7.76
CA GLY A 118 11.69 10.67 -8.90
C GLY A 118 11.74 9.92 -10.24
N ALA A 119 11.79 8.59 -10.23
CA ALA A 119 11.80 7.80 -11.46
C ALA A 119 10.46 7.92 -12.20
N SER A 120 10.53 8.00 -13.53
CA SER A 120 9.35 8.05 -14.40
C SER A 120 8.42 6.86 -14.13
N GLY A 121 7.11 7.14 -14.02
CA GLY A 121 6.09 6.14 -13.73
C GLY A 121 5.98 5.74 -12.26
N GLN A 122 6.92 6.16 -11.39
CA GLN A 122 6.88 5.93 -9.94
C GLN A 122 6.70 7.22 -9.14
N ASN A 123 6.67 8.37 -9.81
CA ASN A 123 6.77 9.69 -9.20
C ASN A 123 5.43 10.41 -8.99
N CYS A 124 4.34 9.70 -8.70
CA CYS A 124 3.02 10.28 -8.43
C CYS A 124 2.70 10.32 -6.94
N TYR A 125 2.47 11.52 -6.39
CA TYR A 125 2.31 11.71 -4.96
C TYR A 125 1.09 12.53 -4.60
N HIS A 126 0.51 12.25 -3.44
CA HIS A 126 -0.36 13.20 -2.76
C HIS A 126 0.45 14.08 -1.82
N VAL A 127 -0.03 15.31 -1.64
CA VAL A 127 0.48 16.25 -0.64
C VAL A 127 -0.59 16.44 0.41
N LYS A 128 -0.17 16.37 1.66
CA LYS A 128 -1.00 16.60 2.84
C LYS A 128 -0.49 17.82 3.58
N ARG A 129 -1.38 18.80 3.76
CA ARG A 129 -1.13 19.99 4.59
C ARG A 129 -1.96 19.85 5.87
N GLY A 130 -1.28 19.73 7.01
CA GLY A 130 -1.93 19.38 8.27
C GLY A 130 -2.67 18.04 8.16
N ALA A 131 -3.98 18.04 8.43
CA ALA A 131 -4.81 16.84 8.39
C ALA A 131 -5.46 16.55 7.02
N GLN A 132 -5.27 17.39 6.00
CA GLN A 132 -6.03 17.34 4.75
C GLN A 132 -5.14 17.13 3.52
N PHE A 133 -5.62 16.32 2.58
CA PHE A 133 -5.01 16.23 1.25
C PHE A 133 -5.33 17.50 0.46
N LEU A 134 -4.35 17.97 -0.31
CA LEU A 134 -4.62 19.02 -1.29
C LEU A 134 -5.62 18.47 -2.33
N SER A 135 -6.63 19.27 -2.66
CA SER A 135 -7.76 18.87 -3.50
C SER A 135 -8.00 19.89 -4.61
N ASP A 136 -8.56 19.42 -5.72
CA ASP A 136 -8.94 20.28 -6.85
C ASP A 136 -9.88 21.40 -6.39
N LYS A 137 -9.59 22.60 -6.88
CA LYS A 137 -10.39 23.82 -6.65
C LYS A 137 -11.12 24.28 -7.90
N GLN A 138 -10.86 23.67 -9.06
CA GLN A 138 -11.57 23.97 -10.29
C GLN A 138 -12.99 23.38 -10.27
N PHE A 139 -13.14 22.13 -9.81
CA PHE A 139 -14.43 21.44 -9.72
C PHE A 139 -14.77 21.06 -8.26
N PRO A 140 -15.07 22.04 -7.38
CA PRO A 140 -15.21 21.80 -5.95
C PRO A 140 -16.42 20.94 -5.54
N ALA A 141 -17.37 20.70 -6.46
CA ALA A 141 -18.51 19.83 -6.22
C ALA A 141 -18.12 18.33 -6.20
N VAL A 142 -16.94 17.98 -6.72
CA VAL A 142 -16.42 16.61 -6.74
C VAL A 142 -15.10 16.59 -5.98
N TYR A 143 -15.04 15.85 -4.89
CA TYR A 143 -13.80 15.74 -4.13
C TYR A 143 -12.75 14.97 -4.93
N THR A 144 -11.73 15.68 -5.41
CA THR A 144 -10.62 15.10 -6.18
C THR A 144 -9.31 15.41 -5.47
N PRO A 145 -8.64 14.43 -4.84
CA PRO A 145 -7.31 14.63 -4.28
C PRO A 145 -6.31 14.85 -5.42
N LEU A 146 -5.44 15.84 -5.26
CA LEU A 146 -4.45 16.21 -6.26
C LEU A 146 -3.26 15.26 -6.22
N ILE A 147 -2.75 14.95 -7.40
CA ILE A 147 -1.60 14.12 -7.68
C ILE A 147 -0.52 15.05 -8.22
N PHE A 148 0.68 14.92 -7.68
CA PHE A 148 1.83 15.75 -7.97
C PHE A 148 2.97 14.90 -8.51
N SER A 149 3.73 15.46 -9.45
CA SER A 149 4.94 14.84 -9.99
C SER A 149 6.19 15.50 -9.43
N LEU A 150 6.88 14.81 -8.52
CA LEU A 150 8.13 15.35 -7.95
C LEU A 150 9.18 15.51 -9.04
N SER A 151 9.90 16.63 -8.96
CA SER A 151 11.06 16.92 -9.81
C SER A 151 12.27 17.27 -8.95
N GLY A 152 13.47 17.06 -9.47
CA GLY A 152 14.71 17.45 -8.79
C GLY A 152 14.99 16.71 -7.49
N LEU A 153 14.41 15.51 -7.29
CA LEU A 153 14.75 14.66 -6.15
C LEU A 153 16.23 14.25 -6.24
N SER A 154 17.02 14.59 -5.22
CA SER A 154 18.48 14.38 -5.24
C SER A 154 18.91 12.93 -5.24
N ASP A 155 18.12 12.05 -4.60
CA ASP A 155 18.38 10.60 -4.58
C ASP A 155 17.07 9.82 -4.35
N ASN A 156 16.99 8.62 -4.91
CA ASN A 156 15.83 7.75 -4.86
C ASN A 156 15.97 6.69 -3.76
N HIS A 157 14.84 6.22 -3.25
CA HIS A 157 14.74 5.08 -2.34
C HIS A 157 15.51 5.20 -1.01
N LEU A 158 15.86 6.44 -0.61
CA LEU A 158 16.55 6.70 0.65
C LEU A 158 15.78 6.16 1.86
N ASP A 159 16.51 5.62 2.82
CA ASP A 159 15.93 5.25 4.11
C ASP A 159 15.81 6.46 5.04
N CYS A 160 14.83 6.39 5.94
CA CYS A 160 14.56 7.45 6.91
C CYS A 160 14.47 6.93 8.35
N THR A 161 14.92 5.69 8.61
CA THR A 161 14.85 5.06 9.94
C THR A 161 15.98 5.46 10.89
N ASP A 162 16.82 6.44 10.50
CA ASP A 162 17.98 6.90 11.27
C ASP A 162 17.67 7.57 12.63
N GLY A 163 16.39 7.65 13.03
CA GLY A 163 15.94 8.22 14.30
C GLY A 163 16.06 9.74 14.38
N THR A 164 16.46 10.41 13.30
CA THR A 164 16.63 11.86 13.24
C THR A 164 15.57 12.51 12.36
N VAL A 165 15.31 13.79 12.63
CA VAL A 165 14.46 14.64 11.79
C VAL A 165 15.25 15.38 10.72
N THR A 166 16.55 15.15 10.56
CA THR A 166 17.35 15.87 9.57
C THR A 166 17.02 15.41 8.15
N SER A 167 16.91 16.35 7.21
CA SER A 167 16.76 16.02 5.79
C SER A 167 17.86 15.07 5.32
N ASN A 168 17.50 14.17 4.41
CA ASN A 168 18.42 13.25 3.75
C ASN A 168 18.43 13.44 2.22
N ALA A 169 17.58 14.32 1.70
CA ALA A 169 17.50 14.67 0.28
C ALA A 169 17.02 16.11 0.09
N THR A 170 17.04 16.53 -1.17
CA THR A 170 16.40 17.75 -1.65
C THR A 170 15.44 17.45 -2.79
N VAL A 171 14.48 18.35 -3.02
CA VAL A 171 13.51 18.30 -4.12
C VAL A 171 13.27 19.71 -4.67
N SER A 172 12.81 19.87 -5.90
CA SER A 172 12.37 21.18 -6.41
C SER A 172 11.29 21.78 -5.53
N ALA A 173 11.35 23.08 -5.28
CA ALA A 173 10.31 23.78 -4.52
C ALA A 173 8.96 23.83 -5.25
N SER A 174 8.98 23.83 -6.59
CA SER A 174 7.80 23.75 -7.42
C SER A 174 7.60 22.33 -7.99
N THR A 175 6.36 21.87 -8.01
CA THR A 175 5.93 20.58 -8.56
C THR A 175 4.74 20.75 -9.49
N ALA A 176 4.66 19.92 -10.54
CA ALA A 176 3.50 19.92 -11.43
C ALA A 176 2.31 19.21 -10.76
N ILE A 177 1.11 19.74 -10.96
CA ILE A 177 -0.17 19.11 -10.64
C ILE A 177 -0.59 18.29 -11.87
N LEU A 178 -0.81 16.99 -11.69
CA LEU A 178 -1.13 16.07 -12.78
C LEU A 178 -2.63 16.00 -13.08
N ASN A 179 -3.47 16.23 -12.07
CA ASN A 179 -4.93 16.23 -12.20
C ASN A 179 -5.53 17.46 -11.50
N GLY A 180 -6.38 18.23 -12.19
CA GLY A 180 -7.06 19.40 -11.61
C GLY A 180 -6.15 20.62 -11.40
N MET A 181 -6.61 21.59 -10.61
CA MET A 181 -5.91 22.84 -10.34
C MET A 181 -6.09 23.32 -8.90
N LEU A 182 -5.08 24.04 -8.40
CA LEU A 182 -5.19 24.81 -7.15
C LEU A 182 -5.49 26.29 -7.45
N LYS A 183 -5.76 27.06 -6.39
CA LYS A 183 -5.78 28.52 -6.46
C LYS A 183 -4.57 29.09 -5.73
N ASP A 184 -3.96 30.11 -6.32
CA ASP A 184 -2.96 30.93 -5.63
C ASP A 184 -3.63 31.90 -4.61
N ASN A 185 -2.81 32.69 -3.92
CA ASN A 185 -3.29 33.70 -2.96
C ASN A 185 -4.09 34.84 -3.61
N ALA A 186 -3.95 35.05 -4.92
CA ALA A 186 -4.72 36.01 -5.69
C ALA A 186 -6.02 35.42 -6.26
N GLY A 187 -6.27 34.12 -6.03
CA GLY A 187 -7.45 33.40 -6.49
C GLY A 187 -7.36 32.87 -7.92
N ASN A 188 -6.21 32.98 -8.59
CA ASN A 188 -5.99 32.46 -9.93
C ASN A 188 -5.73 30.96 -9.89
N PHE A 189 -6.19 30.25 -10.92
CA PHE A 189 -5.91 28.82 -11.03
C PHE A 189 -4.47 28.55 -11.44
N ILE A 190 -3.84 27.58 -10.78
CA ILE A 190 -2.45 27.18 -11.02
C ILE A 190 -2.36 25.66 -11.29
N SER A 191 -1.45 25.30 -12.19
CA SER A 191 -1.08 23.91 -12.52
C SER A 191 0.30 23.51 -11.97
N ASN A 192 1.02 24.47 -11.38
CA ASN A 192 2.24 24.23 -10.62
C ASN A 192 2.00 24.66 -9.19
N TYR A 193 2.52 23.88 -8.25
CA TYR A 193 2.35 24.08 -6.83
C TYR A 193 3.70 24.26 -6.16
N GLU A 194 3.82 25.28 -5.31
CA GLU A 194 5.01 25.50 -4.50
C GLU A 194 4.83 24.84 -3.13
N PHE A 195 5.76 23.96 -2.76
CA PHE A 195 5.74 23.28 -1.47
C PHE A 195 5.92 24.25 -0.31
N GLU A 196 5.24 23.95 0.79
CA GLU A 196 5.43 24.65 2.07
C GLU A 196 6.13 23.74 3.08
N GLY A 197 6.93 24.33 3.96
CA GLY A 197 7.54 23.59 5.08
C GLY A 197 6.48 23.00 6.00
N GLY A 198 6.63 21.74 6.39
CA GLY A 198 5.67 21.03 7.25
C GLY A 198 4.69 20.12 6.49
N GLU A 199 4.73 20.11 5.17
CA GLU A 199 3.88 19.25 4.36
C GLU A 199 4.39 17.80 4.31
N ILE A 200 3.45 16.87 4.24
CA ILE A 200 3.75 15.45 4.11
C ILE A 200 3.40 15.01 2.70
N ILE A 201 4.36 14.35 2.05
CA ILE A 201 4.21 13.78 0.72
C ILE A 201 4.04 12.28 0.88
N PHE A 202 3.09 11.71 0.17
CA PHE A 202 2.86 10.28 0.17
C PHE A 202 2.73 9.76 -1.25
N ARG A 203 3.33 8.62 -1.55
CA ARG A 203 3.04 7.95 -2.83
C ARG A 203 1.53 7.73 -2.95
N VAL A 204 0.97 7.97 -4.14
CA VAL A 204 -0.42 7.61 -4.44
C VAL A 204 -0.59 6.10 -4.16
N PRO A 205 -1.60 5.69 -3.38
CA PRO A 205 -1.79 4.29 -3.01
C PRO A 205 -2.14 3.41 -4.21
N HIS A 206 -1.91 2.12 -4.03
CA HIS A 206 -2.34 1.08 -4.93
C HIS A 206 -3.67 0.48 -4.46
N ARG A 207 -4.50 0.04 -5.40
CA ARG A 207 -5.53 -0.97 -5.10
C ARG A 207 -4.87 -2.34 -5.11
N VAL A 208 -4.72 -2.92 -3.92
CA VAL A 208 -4.19 -4.26 -3.70
C VAL A 208 -5.31 -5.28 -3.82
N LYS A 209 -5.02 -6.38 -4.51
CA LYS A 209 -5.86 -7.57 -4.57
C LYS A 209 -5.10 -8.78 -4.06
N LEU A 210 -5.68 -9.46 -3.08
CA LEU A 210 -5.23 -10.76 -2.59
C LEU A 210 -6.16 -11.85 -3.11
N PHE A 211 -5.60 -12.93 -3.67
CA PHE A 211 -6.40 -14.02 -4.24
C PHE A 211 -5.60 -15.32 -4.30
N CYS A 212 -6.29 -16.46 -4.32
CA CYS A 212 -5.64 -17.75 -4.54
C CYS A 212 -5.59 -18.14 -6.02
N ARG A 213 -4.50 -18.79 -6.44
CA ARG A 213 -4.39 -19.45 -7.75
C ARG A 213 -3.49 -20.68 -7.67
N ASN A 214 -3.65 -21.63 -8.59
CA ASN A 214 -2.69 -22.72 -8.75
C ASN A 214 -1.41 -22.20 -9.41
N ASN A 215 -0.26 -22.64 -8.92
CA ASN A 215 1.07 -22.24 -9.37
C ASN A 215 1.70 -23.34 -10.25
N PRO A 216 1.76 -23.18 -11.59
CA PRO A 216 2.33 -24.19 -12.48
C PRO A 216 3.82 -24.44 -12.24
N ALA A 217 4.57 -23.44 -11.76
CA ALA A 217 5.98 -23.56 -11.43
C ALA A 217 6.23 -24.40 -10.17
N ASP A 218 5.17 -24.78 -9.46
CA ASP A 218 5.24 -25.51 -8.20
C ASP A 218 4.23 -26.66 -8.15
N HIS A 219 4.28 -27.53 -9.16
CA HIS A 219 3.42 -28.70 -9.29
C HIS A 219 1.92 -28.39 -9.19
N ASN A 220 1.49 -27.22 -9.69
CA ASN A 220 0.12 -26.72 -9.58
C ASN A 220 -0.40 -26.64 -8.13
N ARG A 221 0.49 -26.53 -7.14
CA ARG A 221 0.09 -26.23 -5.76
C ARG A 221 -0.60 -24.88 -5.72
N ARG A 222 -1.59 -24.73 -4.84
CA ARG A 222 -2.29 -23.46 -4.63
C ARG A 222 -1.45 -22.51 -3.79
N TRP A 223 -1.44 -21.26 -4.21
CA TRP A 223 -0.72 -20.16 -3.54
C TRP A 223 -1.66 -18.98 -3.35
N LEU A 224 -1.42 -18.22 -2.28
CA LEU A 224 -1.92 -16.86 -2.15
C LEU A 224 -1.03 -15.95 -3.00
N TYR A 225 -1.66 -15.14 -3.83
CA TYR A 225 -1.05 -14.15 -4.69
C TYR A 225 -1.47 -12.74 -4.28
N MET A 226 -0.65 -11.78 -4.70
CA MET A 226 -0.98 -10.36 -4.69
C MET A 226 -0.83 -9.80 -6.11
N GLU A 227 -1.73 -8.92 -6.51
CA GLU A 227 -1.49 -7.95 -7.58
C GLU A 227 -1.89 -6.56 -7.07
N ALA A 228 -1.29 -5.50 -7.61
CA ALA A 228 -1.65 -4.15 -7.18
C ALA A 228 -1.69 -3.17 -8.36
N THR A 229 -2.77 -2.39 -8.45
CA THR A 229 -2.96 -1.38 -9.48
C THR A 229 -2.63 -0.01 -8.90
N ASP A 230 -1.79 0.79 -9.56
CA ASP A 230 -1.58 2.20 -9.21
C ASP A 230 -2.85 3.02 -9.46
N MET A 231 -3.20 3.92 -8.53
CA MET A 231 -4.39 4.75 -8.66
C MET A 231 -4.14 6.10 -9.34
N ALA A 232 -2.88 6.44 -9.62
CA ALA A 232 -2.54 7.57 -10.48
C ALA A 232 -2.53 7.13 -11.94
N SER A 233 -3.38 7.72 -12.79
CA SER A 233 -3.44 7.41 -14.23
C SER A 233 -2.12 7.71 -14.97
N ASP A 234 -1.41 8.73 -14.51
CA ASP A 234 -0.14 9.18 -15.12
C ASP A 234 1.08 8.41 -14.60
N CYS A 235 0.88 7.48 -13.67
CA CYS A 235 1.89 6.55 -13.21
C CYS A 235 1.51 5.11 -13.52
N THR A 236 2.51 4.29 -13.83
CA THR A 236 2.32 2.90 -14.28
C THR A 236 3.07 1.90 -13.41
N ALA A 237 3.29 2.25 -12.14
CA ALA A 237 3.90 1.36 -11.15
C ALA A 237 2.92 0.29 -10.66
N HIS A 238 2.30 -0.44 -11.58
CA HIS A 238 1.50 -1.61 -11.27
C HIS A 238 2.41 -2.73 -10.75
N GLU A 239 2.00 -3.36 -9.65
CA GLU A 239 2.68 -4.56 -9.15
C GLU A 239 2.11 -5.77 -9.91
N PRO A 240 2.95 -6.53 -10.63
CA PRO A 240 2.48 -7.73 -11.31
C PRO A 240 2.02 -8.77 -10.29
N VAL A 241 1.29 -9.78 -10.78
CA VAL A 241 0.89 -10.93 -9.98
C VAL A 241 2.13 -11.60 -9.37
N GLN A 242 2.22 -11.57 -8.05
CA GLN A 242 3.34 -12.14 -7.30
C GLN A 242 2.87 -13.20 -6.29
N PRO A 243 3.51 -14.37 -6.22
CA PRO A 243 3.20 -15.40 -5.23
C PRO A 243 3.69 -14.97 -3.85
N LEU A 244 2.83 -15.06 -2.83
CA LEU A 244 3.18 -14.75 -1.44
C LEU A 244 3.57 -16.03 -0.68
N ILE A 245 2.66 -17.01 -0.64
CA ILE A 245 2.82 -18.22 0.17
C ILE A 245 1.94 -19.39 -0.34
N PRO A 246 2.41 -20.65 -0.32
CA PRO A 246 1.58 -21.82 -0.60
C PRO A 246 0.51 -22.03 0.47
N VAL A 247 -0.75 -22.18 0.05
CA VAL A 247 -1.91 -22.34 0.93
C VAL A 247 -2.86 -23.42 0.44
N ASN A 248 -3.53 -24.08 1.37
CA ASN A 248 -4.74 -24.83 1.10
C ASN A 248 -5.96 -23.91 1.11
N SER A 249 -6.03 -22.98 2.08
CA SER A 249 -7.12 -22.03 2.28
C SER A 249 -6.62 -20.66 2.74
N PHE A 250 -7.36 -19.62 2.37
CA PHE A 250 -7.19 -18.24 2.80
C PHE A 250 -8.58 -17.66 3.08
N ASP A 251 -8.85 -17.32 4.32
CA ASP A 251 -10.12 -16.80 4.79
C ASP A 251 -9.84 -15.44 5.45
N ILE A 252 -10.64 -14.44 5.12
CA ILE A 252 -10.54 -13.09 5.66
C ILE A 252 -11.93 -12.59 6.05
N VAL A 253 -12.04 -12.06 7.27
CA VAL A 253 -13.30 -11.52 7.78
C VAL A 253 -13.07 -10.12 8.32
N ALA A 254 -13.89 -9.17 7.92
CA ALA A 254 -13.93 -7.85 8.53
C ALA A 254 -14.45 -7.94 9.96
N GLN A 255 -13.68 -7.44 10.93
CA GLN A 255 -14.06 -7.45 12.35
C GLN A 255 -13.64 -6.13 13.02
N ASN A 256 -14.63 -5.41 13.57
CA ASN A 256 -14.42 -4.11 14.22
C ASN A 256 -13.67 -3.12 13.29
N GLN A 257 -12.54 -2.56 13.76
CA GLN A 257 -11.66 -1.69 12.98
C GLN A 257 -10.50 -2.47 12.34
N GLY A 258 -10.73 -3.71 11.91
CA GLY A 258 -9.69 -4.53 11.34
C GLY A 258 -10.21 -5.70 10.52
N VAL A 259 -9.29 -6.63 10.26
CA VAL A 259 -9.61 -7.92 9.64
C VAL A 259 -8.96 -9.05 10.42
N VAL A 260 -9.65 -10.18 10.47
CA VAL A 260 -9.06 -11.45 10.91
C VAL A 260 -8.77 -12.27 9.68
N VAL A 261 -7.51 -12.67 9.52
CA VAL A 261 -7.08 -13.57 8.45
C VAL A 261 -6.79 -14.93 9.04
N THR A 262 -7.35 -15.95 8.42
CA THR A 262 -7.12 -17.36 8.73
C THR A 262 -6.52 -18.04 7.50
N MET A 263 -5.36 -18.68 7.67
CA MET A 263 -4.68 -19.38 6.59
C MET A 263 -4.33 -20.80 6.97
N LYS A 264 -4.58 -21.75 6.06
CA LYS A 264 -4.05 -23.10 6.16
C LYS A 264 -2.88 -23.24 5.20
N VAL A 265 -1.66 -23.13 5.71
CA VAL A 265 -0.42 -23.20 4.93
C VAL A 265 -0.03 -24.66 4.71
N ARG A 266 0.49 -24.97 3.51
CA ARG A 266 0.97 -26.31 3.15
C ARG A 266 2.48 -26.29 2.92
N GLY A 267 3.22 -27.09 3.69
CA GLY A 267 4.65 -27.25 3.49
C GLY A 267 5.01 -28.22 2.36
N PRO A 268 6.31 -28.36 2.04
CA PRO A 268 6.79 -29.15 0.91
C PRO A 268 6.37 -30.63 0.97
N ASN A 269 6.32 -31.18 2.17
CA ASN A 269 6.03 -32.60 2.41
C ASN A 269 4.53 -32.89 2.64
N GLY A 270 3.65 -31.94 2.30
CA GLY A 270 2.19 -32.10 2.43
C GLY A 270 1.60 -31.82 3.81
N ASN A 271 2.44 -31.66 4.83
CA ASN A 271 2.00 -31.21 6.16
C ASN A 271 1.37 -29.81 6.10
N THR A 272 0.40 -29.57 6.99
CA THR A 272 -0.32 -28.27 7.03
C THR A 272 -0.33 -27.66 8.42
N ILE A 273 -0.29 -26.33 8.47
CA ILE A 273 -0.51 -25.56 9.69
C ILE A 273 -1.62 -24.55 9.45
N LYS A 274 -2.54 -24.43 10.40
CA LYS A 274 -3.54 -23.37 10.43
C LYS A 274 -3.03 -22.25 11.33
N SER A 275 -3.06 -21.03 10.81
CA SER A 275 -2.65 -19.80 11.51
C SER A 275 -3.77 -18.79 11.39
N GLN A 276 -3.98 -18.01 12.44
CA GLN A 276 -4.96 -16.93 12.47
C GLN A 276 -4.29 -15.68 13.05
N ARG A 277 -4.55 -14.51 12.47
CA ARG A 277 -4.04 -13.23 12.94
C ARG A 277 -5.07 -12.13 12.74
N HIS A 278 -5.16 -11.24 13.71
CA HIS A 278 -5.93 -10.01 13.62
C HIS A 278 -5.01 -8.86 13.17
N PHE A 279 -5.44 -8.12 12.16
CA PHE A 279 -4.79 -6.92 11.65
C PHE A 279 -5.71 -5.72 11.92
N ALA A 280 -5.36 -4.91 12.93
CA ALA A 280 -6.14 -3.75 13.36
C ALA A 280 -5.72 -2.47 12.63
N ARG A 281 -6.59 -1.46 12.65
CA ARG A 281 -6.37 -0.10 12.15
C ARG A 281 -6.71 0.97 13.16
#